data_AF-A0A386UK14-F1
#
_entry.id   AF-A0A386UK14-F1
#
_cell.length_a   1.000
_cell.length_b   1.000
_cell.length_c   1.000
_cell.angle_alpha   90.00
_cell.angle_beta   90.00
_cell.angle_gamma   90.00
#
_symmetry.space_group_name_H-M   'P 1'
#
loop_
_entity.id
_entity.type
_entity.pdbx_description
1 polymer ?
#
loop_
_entity_poly.entity_id
_entity_poly.type
_entity_poly.pdbx_seq_one_letter_code
_entity_poly.pdbx_strand_id
1 'polypeptide(L)'
;MKKWMNRIGLALMAASAAAMIAADAFAGEASDPFAPTAQKFYLQFSIFTPGDLECDATGQGVRTKHSRGMTGAPLLRITGAASQAHIECWRPDGTRYTTDVNRRVRYSAAAPVRATVMFVPEGDAMSIMLAPRESDRLDSTILPRAFVRVRP
;
A
#
# COMPACT_ATOMS: atom_id res chain seq x y z
N MET A 1 -3.35 53.23 -7.35
CA MET A 1 -4.39 52.17 -7.34
C MET A 1 -3.92 50.77 -7.80
N LYS A 2 -2.76 50.57 -8.46
CA LYS A 2 -2.28 49.23 -8.90
C LYS A 2 -1.48 48.40 -7.86
N LYS A 3 -0.94 49.03 -6.80
CA LYS A 3 -0.07 48.37 -5.81
C LYS A 3 -0.80 47.56 -4.73
N TRP A 4 -2.08 47.87 -4.48
CA TRP A 4 -2.88 47.22 -3.43
C TRP A 4 -3.49 45.89 -3.90
N MET A 5 -3.84 45.80 -5.19
CA MET A 5 -4.40 44.59 -5.81
C MET A 5 -3.37 43.44 -5.93
N ASN A 6 -2.07 43.77 -6.00
CA ASN A 6 -1.00 42.76 -6.06
C ASN A 6 -0.67 42.08 -4.73
N ARG A 7 -1.07 42.65 -3.58
CA ARG A 7 -0.81 42.05 -2.26
C ARG A 7 -1.89 41.06 -1.84
N ILE A 8 -3.14 41.32 -2.22
CA ILE A 8 -4.26 40.41 -1.97
C ILE A 8 -4.10 39.12 -2.81
N GLY A 9 -3.69 39.24 -4.08
CA GLY A 9 -3.43 38.08 -4.93
C GLY A 9 -2.28 37.19 -4.44
N LEU A 10 -1.24 37.78 -3.83
CA LEU A 10 -0.10 37.05 -3.29
C LEU A 10 -0.43 36.37 -1.94
N ALA A 11 -1.26 37.00 -1.11
CA ALA A 11 -1.74 36.41 0.15
C ALA A 11 -2.73 35.26 -0.09
N LEU A 12 -3.60 35.36 -1.11
CA LEU A 12 -4.52 34.28 -1.48
C LEU A 12 -3.80 33.05 -2.06
N MET A 13 -2.71 33.25 -2.81
CA MET A 13 -1.90 32.15 -3.36
C MET A 13 -1.05 31.43 -2.29
N ALA A 14 -0.68 32.11 -1.20
CA ALA A 14 -0.01 31.47 -0.08
C ALA A 14 -0.99 30.66 0.79
N ALA A 15 -2.23 31.12 0.93
CA ALA A 15 -3.27 30.43 1.70
C ALA A 15 -3.71 29.11 1.06
N SER A 16 -3.77 29.03 -0.28
CA SER A 16 -4.10 27.78 -0.99
C SER A 16 -3.01 26.72 -0.86
N ALA A 17 -1.74 27.09 -0.81
CA ALA A 17 -0.64 26.15 -0.60
C ALA A 17 -0.59 25.60 0.84
N ALA A 18 -0.96 26.40 1.85
CA ALA A 18 -1.01 25.94 3.25
C ALA A 18 -2.26 25.09 3.56
N ALA A 19 -3.41 25.39 2.93
CA ALA A 19 -4.63 24.61 3.10
C ALA A 19 -4.51 23.18 2.55
N MET A 20 -3.75 22.97 1.47
CA MET A 20 -3.48 21.62 0.95
C MET A 20 -2.57 20.77 1.85
N ILE A 21 -1.81 21.39 2.76
CA ILE A 21 -0.94 20.67 3.70
C ILE A 21 -1.63 20.43 5.04
N ALA A 22 -2.58 21.30 5.44
CA ALA A 22 -3.29 21.18 6.72
C ALA A 22 -4.62 20.40 6.63
N ALA A 23 -5.28 20.33 5.46
CA ALA A 23 -6.53 19.59 5.30
C ALA A 23 -6.34 18.06 5.27
N ASP A 24 -5.18 17.57 4.81
CA ASP A 24 -4.84 16.14 4.74
C ASP A 24 -4.50 15.52 6.13
N ALA A 25 -4.47 16.34 7.19
CA ALA A 25 -4.13 15.90 8.54
C ALA A 25 -5.33 15.50 9.41
N PHE A 26 -6.57 15.91 9.05
CA PHE A 26 -7.72 15.78 9.97
C PHE A 26 -9.06 15.31 9.38
N ALA A 27 -9.20 15.14 8.06
CA ALA A 27 -10.42 14.59 7.48
C ALA A 27 -10.16 13.16 7.00
N GLY A 28 -10.93 12.20 7.53
CA GLY A 28 -11.04 10.84 7.00
C GLY A 28 -11.74 10.83 5.64
N GLU A 29 -11.18 11.56 4.69
CA GLU A 29 -11.77 11.79 3.38
C GLU A 29 -11.66 10.53 2.52
N ALA A 30 -12.72 10.25 1.76
CA ALA A 30 -12.75 9.13 0.82
C ALA A 30 -11.53 9.18 -0.11
N SER A 31 -10.74 8.12 -0.06
CA SER A 31 -9.45 8.01 -0.70
C SER A 31 -9.57 8.11 -2.23
N ASP A 32 -9.10 9.21 -2.83
CA ASP A 32 -8.93 9.30 -4.29
C ASP A 32 -7.84 8.31 -4.73
N PRO A 33 -8.18 7.27 -5.52
CA PRO A 33 -7.24 6.25 -5.98
C PRO A 33 -6.20 6.76 -6.99
N PHE A 34 -6.34 7.99 -7.51
CA PHE A 34 -5.46 8.58 -8.53
C PHE A 34 -4.59 9.74 -8.01
N ALA A 35 -4.77 10.17 -6.76
CA ALA A 35 -3.90 11.17 -6.16
C ALA A 35 -2.42 10.72 -6.21
N PRO A 36 -1.49 11.60 -6.64
CA PRO A 36 -0.08 11.26 -6.72
C PRO A 36 0.46 10.94 -5.33
N THR A 37 0.89 9.69 -5.13
CA THR A 37 1.54 9.22 -3.91
C THR A 37 2.90 8.60 -4.24
N ALA A 38 3.90 8.94 -3.43
CA ALA A 38 5.24 8.38 -3.54
C ALA A 38 5.31 6.91 -3.09
N GLN A 39 4.33 6.42 -2.33
CA GLN A 39 4.32 5.05 -1.82
C GLN A 39 3.14 4.28 -2.39
N LYS A 40 3.44 3.34 -3.28
CA LYS A 40 2.48 2.39 -3.86
C LYS A 40 3.01 0.98 -3.62
N PHE A 41 2.26 0.18 -2.87
CA PHE A 41 2.58 -1.21 -2.57
C PHE A 41 1.43 -2.11 -3.04
N TYR A 42 1.76 -3.14 -3.81
CA TYR A 42 0.80 -4.13 -4.28
C TYR A 42 1.17 -5.47 -3.66
N LEU A 43 0.28 -6.03 -2.85
CA LEU A 43 0.38 -7.37 -2.32
C LEU A 43 -0.53 -8.28 -3.14
N GLN A 44 0.06 -8.99 -4.09
CA GLN A 44 -0.60 -9.96 -4.93
C GLN A 44 -0.43 -11.35 -4.33
N PHE A 45 -1.41 -12.21 -4.56
CA PHE A 45 -1.39 -13.59 -4.10
C PHE A 45 -1.23 -14.56 -5.28
N SER A 46 -0.54 -15.66 -5.03
CA SER A 46 -0.39 -16.75 -6.01
C SER A 46 -1.75 -17.40 -6.34
N ILE A 47 -1.80 -18.13 -7.44
CA ILE A 47 -3.02 -18.87 -7.86
C ILE A 47 -3.47 -19.95 -6.88
N PHE A 48 -2.57 -20.39 -5.99
CA PHE A 48 -2.85 -21.39 -4.96
C PHE A 48 -3.46 -20.78 -3.68
N THR A 49 -3.64 -19.47 -3.66
CA THR A 49 -4.24 -18.79 -2.51
C THR A 49 -5.74 -19.05 -2.49
N PRO A 50 -6.30 -19.46 -1.33
CA PRO A 50 -7.73 -19.63 -1.16
C PRO A 50 -8.52 -18.38 -1.55
N GLY A 51 -9.65 -18.57 -2.25
CA GLY A 51 -10.48 -17.46 -2.72
C GLY A 51 -11.16 -16.66 -1.59
N ASP A 52 -11.27 -17.28 -0.42
CA ASP A 52 -11.83 -16.75 0.84
C ASP A 52 -10.80 -16.02 1.71
N LEU A 53 -9.54 -15.92 1.28
CA LEU A 53 -8.55 -15.08 1.96
C LEU A 53 -8.85 -13.61 1.69
N GLU A 54 -9.13 -12.88 2.76
CA GLU A 54 -9.30 -11.43 2.75
C GLU A 54 -8.09 -10.78 3.41
N CYS A 55 -7.71 -9.60 2.95
CA CYS A 55 -6.62 -8.83 3.49
C CYS A 55 -7.01 -7.37 3.51
N ASP A 56 -6.60 -6.64 4.54
CA ASP A 56 -6.69 -5.18 4.59
C ASP A 56 -5.40 -4.60 5.18
N ALA A 57 -5.24 -3.29 5.06
CA ALA A 57 -4.14 -2.57 5.66
C ALA A 57 -4.60 -1.29 6.34
N THR A 58 -4.21 -1.12 7.60
CA THR A 58 -4.63 0.00 8.43
C THR A 58 -3.46 0.91 8.79
N GLY A 59 -3.74 2.17 9.08
CA GLY A 59 -2.74 3.17 9.50
C GLY A 59 -3.12 4.58 9.08
N GLN A 60 -2.53 5.58 9.73
CA GLN A 60 -2.78 6.98 9.40
C GLN A 60 -2.29 7.30 7.98
N GLY A 61 -3.14 7.88 7.14
CA GLY A 61 -2.81 8.19 5.74
C GLY A 61 -2.64 6.97 4.84
N VAL A 62 -3.02 5.77 5.31
CA VAL A 62 -3.05 4.55 4.51
C VAL A 62 -4.36 4.52 3.71
N ARG A 63 -4.24 4.20 2.42
CA ARG A 63 -5.39 4.05 1.53
C ARG A 63 -5.33 2.65 0.93
N THR A 64 -6.39 1.86 1.09
CA THR A 64 -6.45 0.48 0.58
C THR A 64 -7.44 0.34 -0.56
N LYS A 65 -7.13 -0.54 -1.51
CA LYS A 65 -8.07 -1.01 -2.51
C LYS A 65 -7.94 -2.52 -2.65
N HIS A 66 -9.06 -3.19 -2.42
CA HIS A 66 -9.21 -4.62 -2.64
C HIS A 66 -9.64 -4.88 -4.07
N SER A 67 -8.98 -5.81 -4.74
CA SER A 67 -9.43 -6.33 -6.02
C SER A 67 -8.98 -7.78 -6.17
N ARG A 68 -9.25 -8.36 -7.33
CA ARG A 68 -8.76 -9.70 -7.69
C ARG A 68 -7.94 -9.62 -8.97
N GLY A 69 -6.92 -10.47 -9.06
CA GLY A 69 -6.18 -10.69 -10.29
C GLY A 69 -7.02 -11.45 -11.33
N MET A 70 -6.49 -11.60 -12.54
CA MET A 70 -7.18 -12.35 -13.61
C MET A 70 -7.49 -13.80 -13.23
N THR A 71 -6.67 -14.39 -12.36
CA THR A 71 -6.82 -15.76 -11.85
C THR A 71 -7.76 -15.85 -10.64
N GLY A 72 -8.42 -14.76 -10.25
CA GLY A 72 -9.27 -14.68 -9.04
C GLY A 72 -8.49 -14.53 -7.74
N ALA A 73 -7.16 -14.65 -7.77
CA ALA A 73 -6.30 -14.50 -6.60
C ALA A 73 -6.44 -13.09 -6.00
N PRO A 74 -6.46 -12.96 -4.66
CA PRO A 74 -6.56 -11.66 -3.99
C PRO A 74 -5.46 -10.69 -4.45
N LEU A 75 -5.81 -9.41 -4.48
CA LEU A 75 -4.88 -8.31 -4.70
C LEU A 75 -5.23 -7.17 -3.75
N LEU A 76 -4.29 -6.86 -2.85
CA LEU A 76 -4.38 -5.71 -1.97
C LEU A 76 -3.45 -4.62 -2.50
N ARG A 77 -4.02 -3.45 -2.83
CA ARG A 77 -3.25 -2.26 -3.19
C ARG A 77 -3.26 -1.28 -2.02
N ILE A 78 -2.08 -0.84 -1.62
CA ILE A 78 -1.86 0.10 -0.52
C ILE A 78 -1.17 1.34 -1.08
N THR A 79 -1.72 2.52 -0.81
CA THR A 79 -1.18 3.81 -1.23
C THR A 79 -1.16 4.82 -0.07
N GLY A 80 -0.46 5.95 -0.24
CA GLY A 80 -0.33 6.96 0.82
C GLY A 80 0.83 6.63 1.75
N ALA A 81 0.53 6.19 2.98
CA ALA A 81 1.52 5.81 4.00
C ALA A 81 1.83 4.30 4.00
N ALA A 82 2.09 3.70 2.82
CA ALA A 82 2.27 2.24 2.70
C ALA A 82 3.41 1.66 3.56
N SER A 83 4.46 2.43 3.83
CA SER A 83 5.57 2.07 4.74
C SER A 83 5.19 1.99 6.22
N GLN A 84 4.04 2.54 6.62
CA GLN A 84 3.53 2.53 7.99
C GLN A 84 2.31 1.62 8.14
N ALA A 85 1.77 1.11 7.04
CA ALA A 85 0.57 0.30 7.06
C ALA A 85 0.79 -1.02 7.82
N HIS A 86 -0.19 -1.38 8.66
CA HIS A 86 -0.29 -2.69 9.27
C HIS A 86 -1.15 -3.58 8.38
N ILE A 87 -0.55 -4.64 7.84
CA ILE A 87 -1.24 -5.57 6.94
C ILE A 87 -1.70 -6.78 7.74
N GLU A 88 -3.00 -7.04 7.69
CA GLU A 88 -3.61 -8.23 8.27
C GLU A 88 -4.45 -8.94 7.21
N CYS A 89 -4.34 -10.25 7.16
CA CYS A 89 -5.16 -11.10 6.31
C CYS A 89 -5.87 -12.13 7.18
N TRP A 90 -7.13 -12.43 6.86
CA TRP A 90 -7.94 -13.38 7.60
C TRP A 90 -8.73 -14.28 6.65
N ARG A 91 -9.14 -15.42 7.19
CA ARG A 91 -10.08 -16.34 6.54
C ARG A 91 -11.30 -16.54 7.46
N PRO A 92 -12.46 -16.92 6.90
CA PRO A 92 -13.65 -17.23 7.69
C PRO A 92 -13.45 -18.34 8.73
N ASP A 93 -12.45 -19.22 8.53
CA ASP A 93 -12.07 -20.27 9.47
C ASP A 93 -11.38 -19.75 10.75
N GLY A 94 -11.16 -18.44 10.87
CA GLY A 94 -10.50 -17.78 12.00
C GLY A 94 -8.97 -17.70 11.87
N THR A 95 -8.38 -18.29 10.83
CA THR A 95 -6.94 -18.18 10.56
C THR A 95 -6.58 -16.77 10.15
N ARG A 96 -5.48 -16.26 10.73
CA ARG A 96 -4.96 -14.92 10.45
C ARG A 96 -3.51 -14.96 10.04
N TYR A 97 -3.12 -14.02 9.20
CA TYR A 97 -1.77 -13.83 8.69
C TYR A 97 -1.37 -12.37 8.69
N THR A 98 -0.07 -12.10 8.75
CA THR A 98 0.47 -10.74 8.66
C THR A 98 1.79 -10.73 7.89
N THR A 99 2.18 -9.55 7.42
CA THR A 99 3.48 -9.27 6.85
C THR A 99 3.88 -7.83 7.14
N ASP A 100 5.18 -7.60 7.25
CA ASP A 100 5.78 -6.28 7.42
C ASP A 100 6.72 -5.91 6.26
N VAL A 101 6.67 -6.67 5.15
CA VAL A 101 7.51 -6.42 3.97
C VAL A 101 7.32 -5.01 3.43
N ASN A 102 6.09 -4.49 3.45
CA ASN A 102 5.78 -3.11 3.08
C ASN A 102 6.58 -2.07 3.87
N ARG A 103 7.05 -2.40 5.08
CA ARG A 103 7.83 -1.52 5.97
C ARG A 103 9.34 -1.65 5.75
N ARG A 104 9.78 -2.70 5.05
CA ARG A 104 11.21 -3.03 4.81
C ARG A 104 11.67 -2.66 3.40
N VAL A 105 10.75 -2.36 2.49
CA VAL A 105 11.05 -1.96 1.11
C VAL A 105 11.28 -0.45 0.99
N ARG A 106 12.04 -0.04 -0.04
CA ARG A 106 12.21 1.37 -0.38
C ARG A 106 11.15 1.82 -1.39
N TYR A 107 10.45 2.91 -1.12
CA TYR A 107 9.46 3.46 -2.04
C TYR A 107 10.07 4.49 -3.00
N SER A 108 9.43 4.67 -4.15
CA SER A 108 9.76 5.73 -5.10
C SER A 108 8.50 6.17 -5.83
N ALA A 109 8.40 7.46 -6.18
CA ALA A 109 7.29 7.97 -6.96
C ALA A 109 7.25 7.42 -8.40
N ALA A 110 8.40 6.98 -8.93
CA ALA A 110 8.54 6.50 -10.31
C ALA A 110 7.83 5.16 -10.57
N ALA A 111 7.92 4.20 -9.64
CA ALA A 111 7.38 2.87 -9.83
C ALA A 111 6.79 2.29 -8.53
N PRO A 112 5.69 1.50 -8.61
CA PRO A 112 5.15 0.81 -7.46
C PRO A 112 6.01 -0.38 -7.04
N VAL A 113 6.01 -0.70 -5.75
CA VAL A 113 6.52 -1.97 -5.24
C VAL A 113 5.47 -3.05 -5.47
N ARG A 114 5.87 -4.17 -6.08
CA ARG A 114 5.00 -5.34 -6.29
C ARG A 114 5.56 -6.52 -5.52
N ALA A 115 4.77 -7.05 -4.60
CA ALA A 115 5.05 -8.20 -3.78
C ALA A 115 4.06 -9.31 -4.13
N THR A 116 4.56 -10.53 -4.36
CA THR A 116 3.73 -11.72 -4.60
C THR A 116 3.90 -12.69 -3.45
N VAL A 117 2.83 -13.00 -2.74
CA VAL A 117 2.80 -14.04 -1.72
C VAL A 117 2.72 -15.40 -2.41
N MET A 118 3.75 -16.22 -2.19
CA MET A 118 3.78 -17.62 -2.62
C MET A 118 3.07 -18.44 -1.55
N PHE A 119 1.73 -18.49 -1.62
CA PHE A 119 0.91 -19.10 -0.60
C PHE A 119 1.02 -20.62 -0.64
N VAL A 120 1.22 -21.22 0.54
CA VAL A 120 1.26 -22.67 0.71
C VAL A 120 0.13 -23.05 1.67
N PRO A 121 -0.81 -23.92 1.25
CA PRO A 121 -1.87 -24.41 2.13
C PRO A 121 -1.31 -24.96 3.44
N GLU A 122 -1.97 -24.65 4.56
CA GLU A 122 -1.59 -25.10 5.92
C GLU A 122 -0.20 -24.64 6.40
N GLY A 123 0.53 -23.83 5.62
CA GLY A 123 1.82 -23.30 6.00
C GLY A 123 1.72 -22.18 7.05
N ASP A 124 2.46 -22.29 8.15
CA ASP A 124 2.53 -21.23 9.16
C ASP A 124 3.36 -20.01 8.72
N ALA A 125 4.19 -20.16 7.67
CA ALA A 125 4.98 -19.08 7.10
C ALA A 125 5.24 -19.32 5.62
N MET A 126 5.07 -18.27 4.83
CA MET A 126 5.13 -18.28 3.37
C MET A 126 6.15 -17.26 2.88
N SER A 127 6.62 -17.46 1.65
CA SER A 127 7.58 -16.57 1.01
C SER A 127 6.87 -15.42 0.30
N ILE A 128 7.50 -14.24 0.32
CA ILE A 128 7.09 -13.11 -0.51
C ILE A 128 8.18 -12.85 -1.55
N MET A 129 7.80 -12.85 -2.82
CA MET A 129 8.68 -12.44 -3.91
C MET A 129 8.45 -10.96 -4.24
N LEU A 130 9.49 -10.15 -4.19
CA LEU A 130 9.48 -8.79 -4.68
C LEU A 130 9.85 -8.78 -6.17
N ALA A 131 9.03 -8.13 -6.99
CA ALA A 131 9.35 -7.93 -8.40
C ALA A 131 10.59 -7.04 -8.54
N PRO A 132 11.42 -7.26 -9.59
CA PRO A 132 12.58 -6.42 -9.85
C PRO A 132 12.17 -4.96 -10.00
N ARG A 133 13.03 -4.05 -9.52
CA ARG A 133 12.89 -2.63 -9.83
C ARG A 133 13.39 -2.37 -11.25
N GLU A 134 12.91 -1.31 -11.87
CA GLU A 134 13.35 -0.92 -13.22
C GLU A 134 14.88 -0.70 -13.32
N SER A 135 15.53 -0.29 -12.21
CA SER A 135 16.98 -0.16 -12.10
C SER A 135 17.72 -1.49 -11.88
N ASP A 136 17.05 -2.46 -11.26
CA ASP A 136 17.61 -3.77 -10.94
C ASP A 136 17.23 -4.73 -12.07
N ARG A 137 18.02 -4.67 -13.15
CA ARG A 137 17.86 -5.57 -14.28
C ARG A 137 18.16 -6.99 -13.83
N LEU A 138 17.10 -7.74 -13.47
CA LEU A 138 16.92 -9.19 -13.54
C LEU A 138 16.68 -9.94 -12.21
N ASP A 139 16.98 -9.37 -11.04
CA ASP A 139 16.89 -10.14 -9.80
C ASP A 139 15.62 -9.83 -9.00
N SER A 140 14.69 -10.77 -8.96
CA SER A 140 13.61 -10.78 -7.97
C SER A 140 14.20 -11.12 -6.60
N THR A 141 13.74 -10.42 -5.56
CA THR A 141 14.16 -10.72 -4.19
C THR A 141 13.13 -11.62 -3.53
N ILE A 142 13.54 -12.81 -3.11
CA ILE A 142 12.68 -13.72 -2.34
C ILE A 142 12.94 -13.50 -0.85
N LEU A 143 11.87 -13.15 -0.13
CA LEU A 143 11.86 -13.00 1.31
C LEU A 143 11.21 -14.25 1.92
N PRO A 144 11.98 -15.23 2.39
CA PRO A 144 11.42 -16.43 3.00
C PRO A 144 10.74 -16.08 4.33
N ARG A 145 9.65 -16.79 4.64
CA ARG A 145 8.91 -16.65 5.91
C ARG A 145 8.47 -15.20 6.21
N ALA A 146 8.13 -14.44 5.17
CA ALA A 146 7.80 -13.03 5.26
C ALA A 146 6.30 -12.76 5.34
N PHE A 147 5.47 -13.77 5.07
CA PHE A 147 4.03 -13.76 5.32
C PHE A 147 3.74 -14.86 6.35
N VAL A 148 3.36 -14.49 7.57
CA VAL A 148 3.36 -15.39 8.72
C VAL A 148 1.98 -15.50 9.32
N ARG A 149 1.62 -16.72 9.77
CA ARG A 149 0.40 -16.97 10.52
C ARG A 149 0.51 -16.30 11.89
N VAL A 150 -0.52 -15.56 12.28
CA VAL A 150 -0.64 -14.99 13.63
C VAL A 150 -0.99 -16.13 14.57
N ARG A 151 -0.11 -16.42 15.53
CA ARG A 151 -0.42 -17.38 16.60
C ARG A 151 -1.37 -16.72 17.59
N PRO A 152 -2.41 -17.43 18.05
CA PRO A 152 -3.26 -16.96 19.15
C PRO A 152 -2.47 -16.82 20.46
#